data_AF-A0AA46NYG3-F1
#
_entry.id   AF-A0AA46NYG3-F1
#
_cell.length_a   1.000
_cell.length_b   1.000
_cell.length_c   1.000
_cell.angle_alpha   90.00
_cell.angle_beta   90.00
_cell.angle_gamma   90.00
#
_symmetry.space_group_name_H-M   'P 1'
#
loop_
_entity.id
_entity.type
_entity.pdbx_description
1 polymer ?
#
loop_
_entity_poly.entity_id
_entity_poly.type
_entity_poly.pdbx_seq_one_letter_code
_entity_poly.pdbx_strand_id
1 'polypeptide(L)'
;MAQLKLRLRLMVDQEIAFGPGKADLLEAIQATGSISQAAKKMNMSYRRAWQLVETMNQLYASALVETYKGGESGGGAIVTAFGVDILKQFRYMEQKALAAIEADFQQLSGYLKP
;
A
#
# COMPACT_ATOMS: atom_id res chain seq x y z
N MET A 1 7.33 -1.25 26.12
CA MET A 1 6.07 -0.46 26.03
C MET A 1 5.18 -1.14 25.03
N ALA A 2 3.92 -1.42 25.37
CA ALA A 2 3.00 -2.07 24.46
C ALA A 2 2.70 -1.18 23.25
N GLN A 3 2.61 -1.78 22.05
CA GLN A 3 2.31 -1.09 20.81
C GLN A 3 1.14 -1.75 20.09
N LEU A 4 0.16 -0.95 19.67
CA LEU A 4 -0.93 -1.40 18.81
C LEU A 4 -0.48 -1.38 17.34
N LYS A 5 -0.68 -2.49 16.63
CA LYS A 5 -0.40 -2.60 15.19
C LYS A 5 -1.59 -3.19 14.47
N LEU A 6 -2.43 -2.33 13.91
CA LEU A 6 -3.54 -2.73 13.05
C LEU A 6 -3.07 -2.95 11.61
N ARG A 7 -3.60 -3.98 10.93
CA ARG A 7 -3.35 -4.23 9.51
C ARG A 7 -4.68 -4.43 8.79
N LEU A 8 -5.15 -3.39 8.11
CA LEU A 8 -6.35 -3.44 7.30
C LEU A 8 -6.05 -4.09 5.93
N ARG A 9 -6.90 -5.00 5.46
CA ARG A 9 -6.81 -5.57 4.10
C ARG A 9 -8.18 -5.59 3.45
N LEU A 10 -8.25 -5.08 2.22
CA LEU A 10 -9.42 -5.17 1.36
C LEU A 10 -9.27 -6.42 0.49
N MET A 11 -10.30 -7.25 0.48
CA MET A 11 -10.32 -8.54 -0.21
C MET A 11 -11.34 -8.52 -1.33
N VAL A 12 -10.99 -9.13 -2.46
CA VAL A 12 -11.92 -9.55 -3.52
C VAL A 12 -11.72 -11.04 -3.66
N ASP A 13 -12.76 -11.82 -3.37
CA ASP A 13 -12.68 -13.27 -3.19
C ASP A 13 -11.55 -13.68 -2.23
N GLN A 14 -10.56 -14.43 -2.71
CA GLN A 14 -9.39 -14.87 -1.94
C GLN A 14 -8.15 -13.98 -2.14
N GLU A 15 -8.26 -12.93 -2.93
CA GLU A 15 -7.14 -12.04 -3.25
C GLU A 15 -7.19 -10.74 -2.44
N ILE A 16 -6.01 -10.28 -2.00
CA ILE A 16 -5.86 -8.99 -1.34
C ILE A 16 -5.86 -7.91 -2.44
N ALA A 17 -7.02 -7.29 -2.68
CA ALA A 17 -7.12 -6.14 -3.58
C ALA A 17 -6.24 -4.99 -3.11
N PHE A 18 -6.26 -4.69 -1.81
CA PHE A 18 -5.49 -3.58 -1.24
C PHE A 18 -5.13 -3.81 0.22
N GLY A 19 -4.00 -3.25 0.66
CA GLY A 19 -3.50 -3.41 2.01
C GLY A 19 -2.22 -2.59 2.22
N PRO A 20 -1.57 -2.67 3.39
CA PRO A 20 -0.52 -1.73 3.76
C PRO A 20 0.67 -1.80 2.80
N GLY A 21 1.09 -3.01 2.41
CA GLY A 21 2.20 -3.16 1.45
C GLY A 21 1.90 -2.67 0.04
N LYS A 22 0.62 -2.62 -0.38
CA LYS A 22 0.21 -2.03 -1.67
C LYS A 22 0.12 -0.50 -1.58
N ALA A 23 -0.37 0.01 -0.44
CA ALA A 23 -0.39 1.44 -0.14
C ALA A 23 1.04 2.02 -0.08
N ASP A 24 1.94 1.37 0.67
CA ASP A 24 3.35 1.76 0.79
C ASP A 24 4.05 1.74 -0.59
N LEU A 25 3.70 0.76 -1.44
CA LEU A 25 4.24 0.68 -2.80
C LEU A 25 3.76 1.83 -3.68
N LEU A 26 2.48 2.19 -3.61
CA LEU A 26 1.95 3.34 -4.35
C LEU A 26 2.61 4.65 -3.91
N GLU A 27 2.80 4.87 -2.62
CA GLU A 27 3.53 6.03 -2.09
C GLU A 27 4.97 6.06 -2.58
N ALA A 28 5.65 4.91 -2.59
CA ALA A 28 7.01 4.80 -3.08
C ALA A 28 7.11 5.03 -4.60
N ILE A 29 6.16 4.57 -5.40
CA ILE A 29 6.09 4.84 -6.83
C ILE A 29 5.80 6.34 -7.07
N GLN A 30 4.85 6.93 -6.35
CA GLN A 30 4.54 8.35 -6.45
C GLN A 30 5.77 9.23 -6.17
N ALA A 31 6.57 8.85 -5.16
CA ALA A 31 7.77 9.60 -4.78
C ALA A 31 8.96 9.43 -5.75
N THR A 32 9.05 8.28 -6.45
CA THR A 32 10.24 7.92 -7.25
C THR A 32 10.00 7.91 -8.76
N GLY A 33 8.74 7.89 -9.20
CA GLY A 33 8.37 7.69 -10.61
C GLY A 33 8.77 6.32 -11.17
N SER A 34 9.10 5.34 -10.32
CA SER A 34 9.70 4.08 -10.76
C SER A 34 9.37 2.89 -9.86
N ILE A 35 8.86 1.80 -10.45
CA ILE A 35 8.61 0.55 -9.74
C ILE A 35 9.93 -0.07 -9.23
N SER A 36 11.03 0.07 -9.97
CA SER A 36 12.31 -0.51 -9.56
C SER A 36 12.93 0.23 -8.37
N GLN A 37 12.85 1.56 -8.34
CA GLN A 37 13.30 2.35 -7.19
C GLN A 37 12.38 2.15 -5.98
N ALA A 38 11.07 2.09 -6.18
CA ALA A 38 10.12 1.76 -5.12
C ALA A 38 10.40 0.38 -4.50
N ALA A 39 10.63 -0.65 -5.33
CA ALA A 39 10.99 -1.98 -4.87
C ALA A 39 12.26 -1.98 -4.01
N LYS A 40 13.31 -1.27 -4.46
CA LYS A 40 14.57 -1.09 -3.70
C LYS A 40 14.32 -0.40 -2.36
N LYS A 41 13.55 0.70 -2.35
CA LYS A 41 13.20 1.44 -1.11
C LYS A 41 12.44 0.57 -0.11
N MET A 42 11.64 -0.37 -0.59
CA MET A 42 10.87 -1.30 0.23
C MET A 42 11.58 -2.63 0.54
N ASN A 43 12.88 -2.75 0.21
CA ASN A 43 13.67 -3.98 0.38
C ASN A 43 12.97 -5.23 -0.22
N MET A 44 12.38 -5.09 -1.41
CA MET A 44 11.77 -6.20 -2.14
C MET A 44 12.30 -6.33 -3.56
N SER A 45 12.13 -7.51 -4.17
CA SER A 45 12.51 -7.72 -5.56
C SER A 45 11.61 -6.93 -6.51
N TYR A 46 12.16 -6.50 -7.64
CA TYR A 46 11.39 -5.87 -8.71
C TYR A 46 10.19 -6.73 -9.14
N ARG A 47 10.40 -8.05 -9.29
CA ARG A 47 9.32 -9.01 -9.62
C ARG A 47 8.18 -8.95 -8.61
N ARG A 48 8.48 -8.82 -7.31
CA ARG A 48 7.45 -8.72 -6.28
C ARG A 48 6.67 -7.42 -6.39
N ALA A 49 7.35 -6.29 -6.58
CA ALA A 49 6.69 -5.00 -6.78
C ALA A 49 5.80 -5.00 -8.04
N TRP A 50 6.29 -5.57 -9.13
CA TRP A 50 5.51 -5.73 -10.36
C TRP A 50 4.24 -6.54 -10.16
N GLN A 51 4.32 -7.70 -9.49
CA GLN A 51 3.14 -8.52 -9.16
C GLN A 51 2.13 -7.75 -8.33
N LEU A 52 2.57 -6.92 -7.37
CA LEU A 52 1.67 -6.11 -6.56
C LEU A 52 0.95 -5.05 -7.41
N VAL A 53 1.66 -4.40 -8.34
CA VAL A 53 1.08 -3.44 -9.29
C VAL A 53 0.08 -4.13 -10.20
N GLU A 54 0.42 -5.29 -10.74
CA GLU A 54 -0.45 -6.08 -11.62
C GLU A 54 -1.74 -6.47 -10.90
N THR A 55 -1.64 -7.03 -9.69
CA THR A 55 -2.82 -7.35 -8.86
C THR A 55 -3.70 -6.11 -8.61
N MET A 56 -3.09 -4.96 -8.30
CA MET A 56 -3.86 -3.72 -8.10
C MET A 56 -4.59 -3.29 -9.37
N ASN A 57 -3.92 -3.29 -10.52
CA ASN A 57 -4.53 -2.88 -11.78
C ASN A 57 -5.61 -3.86 -12.26
N GLN A 58 -5.52 -5.15 -11.91
CA GLN A 58 -6.52 -6.16 -12.27
C GLN A 58 -7.78 -6.11 -11.40
N LEU A 59 -7.64 -5.84 -10.10
CA LEU A 59 -8.75 -5.92 -9.14
C LEU A 59 -9.55 -4.62 -8.99
N TYR A 60 -9.13 -3.55 -9.68
CA TYR A 60 -9.77 -2.25 -9.64
C TYR A 60 -10.36 -1.88 -10.99
N ALA A 61 -11.42 -1.06 -10.98
CA ALA A 61 -12.15 -0.65 -12.19
C ALA A 61 -11.31 0.18 -13.17
N SER A 62 -10.16 0.70 -12.73
CA SER A 62 -9.18 1.42 -13.55
C SER A 62 -7.79 1.20 -12.96
N ALA A 63 -6.76 1.31 -13.80
CA ALA A 63 -5.39 1.13 -13.37
C ALA A 63 -5.03 2.11 -12.24
N LEU A 64 -4.42 1.61 -11.17
CA LEU A 64 -3.87 2.44 -10.09
C LEU A 64 -2.47 2.94 -10.45
N VAL A 65 -1.74 2.21 -11.29
CA VAL A 65 -0.41 2.58 -11.78
C VAL A 65 -0.36 2.41 -13.29
N GLU A 66 0.06 3.44 -14.00
CA GLU A 66 0.43 3.37 -15.41
C GLU A 66 1.93 3.23 -15.57
N THR A 67 2.35 2.41 -16.53
CA THR A 67 3.77 2.17 -16.83
C THR A 67 4.09 2.63 -18.24
N TYR A 68 5.18 3.37 -18.40
CA TYR A 68 5.65 3.81 -19.71
C TYR A 68 6.85 2.96 -20.12
N LYS A 69 6.83 2.47 -21.35
CA LYS A 69 8.01 1.84 -21.95
C LYS A 69 9.08 2.93 -22.13
N GLY A 70 10.27 2.70 -21.58
CA GLY A 70 11.41 3.58 -21.77
C GLY A 70 12.45 2.92 -22.68
N GLY A 71 12.99 3.71 -23.60
CA GLY A 71 14.22 3.41 -24.34
C GLY A 71 15.46 3.54 -23.44
N GLU A 72 16.57 4.05 -23.96
CA GLU A 72 17.90 4.05 -23.31
C GLU A 72 17.96 4.60 -21.86
N SER A 73 16.99 5.42 -21.44
CA SER A 73 16.92 6.02 -20.09
C SER A 73 16.08 5.22 -19.07
N GLY A 74 15.49 4.08 -19.47
CA GLY A 74 14.69 3.22 -18.61
C GLY A 74 13.20 3.59 -18.55
N GLY A 75 12.34 2.59 -18.35
CA GLY A 75 10.90 2.78 -18.21
C GLY A 75 10.50 3.53 -16.94
N GLY A 76 9.29 4.10 -16.93
CA GLY A 76 8.74 4.86 -15.81
C GLY A 76 7.41 4.29 -15.32
N ALA A 77 7.00 4.71 -14.12
CA ALA A 77 5.68 4.39 -13.57
C ALA A 77 5.09 5.60 -12.86
N ILE A 78 3.81 5.86 -13.09
CA ILE A 78 3.06 6.95 -12.48
C ILE A 78 1.83 6.37 -11.79
N VAL A 79 1.58 6.82 -10.56
CA VAL A 79 0.31 6.54 -9.88
C VAL A 79 -0.76 7.40 -10.54
N THR A 80 -1.82 6.76 -11.03
CA THR A 80 -2.92 7.47 -11.70
C THR A 80 -3.70 8.32 -10.69
N ALA A 81 -4.49 9.28 -11.18
CA ALA A 81 -5.38 10.06 -10.30
C ALA A 81 -6.29 9.14 -9.45
N PHE A 82 -6.83 8.09 -10.06
CA PHE A 82 -7.61 7.08 -9.37
C PHE A 82 -6.78 6.32 -8.31
N GLY A 83 -5.53 5.95 -8.61
CA GLY A 83 -4.60 5.36 -7.65
C GLY A 83 -4.33 6.25 -6.44
N VAL A 84 -4.20 7.56 -6.66
CA VAL A 84 -4.04 8.55 -5.57
C VAL A 84 -5.29 8.59 -4.69
N ASP A 85 -6.49 8.59 -5.28
CA ASP A 85 -7.74 8.61 -4.52
C ASP A 85 -7.93 7.34 -3.69
N ILE A 86 -7.63 6.16 -4.26
CA ILE A 86 -7.68 4.88 -3.54
C ILE A 86 -6.69 4.87 -2.37
N LEU A 87 -5.46 5.31 -2.60
CA LEU A 87 -4.43 5.42 -1.55
C LEU A 87 -4.91 6.32 -0.42
N LYS A 88 -5.41 7.52 -0.74
CA LYS A 88 -5.90 8.49 0.25
C LYS A 88 -7.05 7.91 1.06
N GLN A 89 -8.01 7.27 0.41
CA GLN A 89 -9.15 6.65 1.08
C GLN A 89 -8.72 5.52 1.99
N PHE A 90 -7.79 4.67 1.54
CA PHE A 90 -7.27 3.58 2.36
C PHE A 90 -6.54 4.07 3.62
N ARG A 91 -5.67 5.09 3.49
CA ARG A 91 -4.98 5.69 4.65
C ARG A 91 -5.96 6.31 5.64
N TYR A 92 -7.02 6.95 5.14
CA TYR A 92 -8.08 7.48 5.99
C TYR A 92 -8.82 6.35 6.74
N MET A 93 -9.10 5.23 6.09
CA MET A 93 -9.70 4.05 6.73
C MET A 93 -8.78 3.47 7.82
N GLU A 94 -7.47 3.39 7.59
CA GLU A 94 -6.50 2.94 8.61
C GLU A 94 -6.53 3.84 9.84
N GLN A 95 -6.51 5.17 9.65
CA GLN A 95 -6.59 6.14 10.75
C GLN A 95 -7.90 6.02 11.53
N LYS A 96 -9.03 5.92 10.82
CA LYS A 96 -10.35 5.78 11.45
C LYS A 96 -10.46 4.49 12.26
N ALA A 97 -9.96 3.39 11.71
CA ALA A 97 -10.01 2.10 12.39
C ALA A 97 -9.10 2.08 13.64
N LEU A 98 -7.91 2.69 13.57
CA LEU A 98 -7.03 2.83 14.72
C LEU A 98 -7.70 3.67 15.83
N ALA A 99 -8.26 4.83 15.47
CA ALA A 99 -8.93 5.71 16.43
C ALA A 99 -10.13 5.03 17.11
N ALA A 100 -10.84 4.15 16.40
CA ALA A 100 -12.01 3.45 16.93
C ALA A 100 -11.67 2.46 18.05
N ILE A 101 -10.47 1.88 18.06
CA ILE A 101 -10.05 0.84 19.01
C ILE A 101 -8.99 1.33 20.01
N GLU A 102 -8.65 2.61 19.97
CA GLU A 102 -7.60 3.20 20.81
C GLU A 102 -7.93 3.05 22.30
N ALA A 103 -9.17 3.33 22.70
CA ALA A 103 -9.62 3.19 24.09
C ALA A 103 -9.57 1.72 24.57
N ASP A 104 -9.99 0.78 23.72
CA ASP A 104 -9.94 -0.66 24.02
C ASP A 104 -8.49 -1.12 24.21
N PHE A 105 -7.58 -0.65 23.34
CA PHE A 105 -6.17 -0.96 23.46
C PHE A 105 -5.55 -0.35 24.72
N GLN A 106 -5.89 0.88 25.09
CA GLN A 106 -5.39 1.49 26.33
C GLN A 106 -5.76 0.64 27.54
N GLN A 107 -7.01 0.17 27.61
CA GLN A 107 -7.45 -0.74 28.67
C GLN A 107 -6.67 -2.06 28.67
N LEU A 108 -6.49 -2.69 27.50
CA LEU A 108 -5.79 -3.97 27.38
C LEU A 108 -4.27 -3.85 27.65
N SER A 109 -3.68 -2.71 27.27
CA SER A 109 -2.24 -2.47 27.38
C SER A 109 -1.73 -2.48 28.82
N GLY A 110 -2.60 -2.17 29.80
CA GLY A 110 -2.29 -2.24 31.22
C GLY A 110 -2.03 -3.67 31.75
N TYR A 111 -2.46 -4.69 31.00
CA TYR A 111 -2.24 -6.10 31.34
C TYR A 111 -1.03 -6.72 30.62
N LEU A 112 -0.40 -5.99 29.69
CA LEU A 112 0.72 -6.49 28.91
C LEU A 112 2.04 -6.33 29.68
N LYS A 113 2.87 -7.37 29.64
CA LYS A 113 4.23 -7.30 30.18
C LYS A 113 5.14 -6.46 29.25
N PRO A 114 6.20 -5.85 29.79
CA PRO A 114 7.12 -5.00 29.03
C PRO A 114 7.72 -5.65 27.79
#